data_AF-A0A2C9KGS7-F1
#
_entry.id   AF-A0A2C9KGS7-F1
#
_cell.length_a   1.000
_cell.length_b   1.000
_cell.length_c   1.000
_cell.angle_alpha   90.00
_cell.angle_beta   90.00
_cell.angle_gamma   90.00
#
_symmetry.space_group_name_H-M   'P 1'
#
loop_
_entity.id
_entity.type
_entity.pdbx_description
1 polymer ?
#
loop_
_entity_poly.entity_id
_entity_poly.type
_entity_poly.pdbx_seq_one_letter_code
_entity_poly.pdbx_strand_id
1 'polypeptide(L)'
;MQYVRGSRHDYDRWAQYLGTDQWDYRHVLPYFQKSEHIQISNLKDSDYHGRDGQVTVNYIDSQPIVEKLIEAGETIGYPYNEDYNGRIQEGNPL
;
A
#
# COMPACT_ATOMS: atom_id res chain seq x y z
N MET A 1 -12.24 5.84 -5.33
CA MET A 1 -11.97 5.90 -3.86
C MET A 1 -10.57 5.36 -3.64
N GLN A 2 -9.78 5.96 -2.74
CA GLN A 2 -8.41 5.51 -2.49
C GLN A 2 -8.40 4.40 -1.43
N TYR A 3 -7.59 3.37 -1.66
CA TYR A 3 -7.34 2.28 -0.71
C TYR A 3 -5.87 2.33 -0.27
N VAL A 4 -5.60 3.04 0.83
CA VAL A 4 -4.26 3.28 1.36
C VAL A 4 -4.20 2.83 2.81
N ARG A 5 -3.17 2.06 3.16
CA ARG A 5 -2.90 1.60 4.54
C ARG A 5 -2.04 2.61 5.31
N GLY A 6 -1.99 2.48 6.63
CA GLY A 6 -1.07 3.23 7.47
C GLY A 6 0.40 2.83 7.26
N SER A 7 1.33 3.64 7.75
CA SER A 7 2.75 3.32 7.70
C SER A 7 3.08 2.15 8.61
N ARG A 8 3.97 1.25 8.15
CA ARG A 8 4.55 0.17 8.97
C ARG A 8 5.07 0.70 10.31
N HIS A 9 5.73 1.87 10.26
CA HIS A 9 6.30 2.51 11.44
C HIS A 9 5.22 2.87 12.48
N ASP A 10 4.01 3.23 12.05
CA ASP A 10 2.93 3.61 12.96
C ASP A 10 2.42 2.39 13.73
N TYR A 11 2.23 1.25 13.05
CA TYR A 11 1.85 -0.02 13.68
C TYR A 11 2.91 -0.52 14.65
N ASP A 12 4.18 -0.52 14.24
CA ASP A 12 5.29 -0.94 15.10
C ASP A 12 5.43 -0.03 16.32
N ARG A 13 5.20 1.28 16.14
CA ARG A 13 5.16 2.26 17.23
C ARG A 13 3.99 2.00 18.19
N TRP A 14 2.81 1.62 17.69
CA TRP A 14 1.66 1.25 18.54
C TRP A 14 1.96 0.01 19.36
N ALA A 15 2.55 -1.02 18.76
CA ALA A 15 2.98 -2.22 19.46
C ALA A 15 3.95 -1.89 20.60
N GLN A 16 4.91 -1.00 20.36
CA GLN A 16 5.85 -0.52 21.38
C GLN A 16 5.13 0.21 22.52
N TYR A 17 4.22 1.15 22.22
CA TYR A 17 3.51 1.91 23.25
C TYR A 17 2.58 1.05 24.10
N LEU A 18 1.95 0.04 23.50
CA LEU A 18 1.01 -0.87 24.18
C LEU A 18 1.72 -2.03 24.88
N GLY A 19 3.03 -2.22 24.62
CA GLY A 19 3.79 -3.34 25.17
C GLY A 19 3.33 -4.71 24.64
N THR A 20 2.79 -4.77 23.42
CA THR A 20 2.31 -6.01 22.79
C THR A 20 2.63 -6.01 21.30
N ASP A 21 3.07 -7.15 20.76
CA ASP A 21 3.38 -7.33 19.34
C ASP A 21 2.14 -7.44 18.44
N GLN A 22 0.96 -7.64 19.03
CA GLN A 22 -0.30 -7.87 18.31
C GLN A 22 -0.70 -6.70 17.39
N TRP A 23 -0.15 -5.51 17.62
CA TRP A 23 -0.39 -4.31 16.81
C TRP A 23 0.76 -3.98 15.85
N ASP A 24 1.84 -4.77 15.82
CA ASP A 24 2.95 -4.53 14.91
C ASP A 24 2.52 -4.82 13.46
N TYR A 25 3.27 -4.30 12.48
CA TYR A 25 2.85 -4.41 11.09
C TYR A 25 2.70 -5.88 10.63
N ARG A 26 3.56 -6.77 11.12
CA ARG A 26 3.56 -8.19 10.74
C ARG A 26 2.30 -8.90 11.24
N HIS A 27 1.79 -8.52 12.40
CA HIS A 27 0.56 -9.10 12.98
C HIS A 27 -0.71 -8.53 12.35
N VAL A 28 -0.71 -7.26 11.94
CA VAL A 28 -1.90 -6.67 11.29
C VAL A 28 -1.98 -6.98 9.79
N LEU A 29 -0.86 -7.23 9.10
CA LEU A 29 -0.83 -7.50 7.65
C LEU A 29 -1.79 -8.62 7.22
N PRO A 30 -1.88 -9.78 7.90
CA PRO A 30 -2.83 -10.83 7.55
C PRO A 30 -4.29 -10.37 7.56
N TYR A 31 -4.65 -9.40 8.40
CA TYR A 31 -6.01 -8.86 8.44
C TYR A 31 -6.31 -7.94 7.25
N PHE A 32 -5.32 -7.16 6.81
CA PHE A 32 -5.45 -6.41 5.55
C PHE A 32 -5.64 -7.37 4.38
N GLN A 33 -4.79 -8.39 4.27
CA GLN A 33 -4.90 -9.42 3.23
C GLN A 33 -6.23 -10.16 3.29
N LYS A 34 -6.73 -10.50 4.49
CA LYS A 34 -8.02 -11.15 4.64
C LYS A 34 -9.19 -10.32 4.11
N SER A 35 -9.12 -8.99 4.23
CA SER A 35 -10.19 -8.10 3.75
C SER A 35 -10.15 -7.84 2.25
N GLU A 36 -8.97 -7.97 1.63
CA GLU A 36 -8.67 -7.50 0.29
C GLU A 36 -8.86 -8.58 -0.78
N HIS A 37 -9.37 -8.14 -1.93
CA HIS A 37 -9.41 -8.89 -3.17
C HIS A 37 -8.76 -8.07 -4.28
N ILE A 38 -7.45 -8.21 -4.43
CA ILE A 38 -6.64 -7.49 -5.40
C ILE A 38 -6.95 -7.95 -6.84
N GLN A 39 -7.26 -7.01 -7.73
CA GLN A 39 -7.47 -7.27 -9.16
C GLN A 39 -6.27 -6.87 -10.03
N ILE A 40 -5.30 -6.16 -9.45
CA ILE A 40 -4.12 -5.65 -10.15
C ILE A 40 -3.14 -6.79 -10.44
N SER A 41 -2.91 -7.07 -11.73
CA SER A 41 -2.20 -8.27 -12.21
C SER A 41 -0.80 -8.44 -11.65
N ASN A 42 0.03 -7.39 -11.68
CA ASN A 42 1.43 -7.42 -11.19
C ASN A 42 1.53 -7.51 -9.66
N LEU A 43 0.46 -7.17 -8.93
CA LEU A 43 0.42 -7.21 -7.47
C LEU A 43 -0.19 -8.48 -6.91
N LYS A 44 -0.78 -9.35 -7.76
CA LYS A 44 -1.38 -10.60 -7.29
C LYS A 44 -0.37 -11.46 -6.55
N ASP A 45 0.86 -11.56 -7.04
CA ASP A 45 1.94 -12.39 -6.45
C ASP A 45 2.75 -11.71 -5.34
N SER A 46 2.32 -10.53 -4.90
CA SER A 46 2.92 -9.81 -3.77
C SER A 46 2.54 -10.45 -2.43
N ASP A 47 3.51 -10.55 -1.53
CA ASP A 47 3.30 -10.98 -0.13
C ASP A 47 2.46 -9.97 0.70
N TYR A 48 2.09 -8.83 0.12
CA TYR A 48 1.36 -7.76 0.81
C TYR A 48 -0.13 -7.69 0.45
N HIS A 49 -0.60 -8.47 -0.51
CA HIS A 49 -1.98 -8.38 -0.99
C HIS A 49 -2.83 -9.63 -0.78
N GLY A 50 -4.11 -9.41 -0.51
CA GLY A 50 -5.14 -10.44 -0.42
C GLY A 50 -5.84 -10.70 -1.74
N ARG A 51 -6.28 -11.95 -1.96
CA ARG A 51 -6.96 -12.36 -3.20
C ARG A 51 -8.41 -12.84 -2.98
N ASP A 52 -8.81 -13.09 -1.74
CA ASP A 52 -10.07 -13.80 -1.43
C ASP A 52 -11.02 -12.96 -0.55
N GLY A 53 -10.64 -11.71 -0.27
CA GLY A 53 -11.42 -10.81 0.57
C GLY A 53 -12.67 -10.24 -0.11
N GLN A 54 -13.41 -9.41 0.63
CA GLN A 54 -14.65 -8.81 0.14
C GLN A 54 -14.43 -7.43 -0.50
N VAL A 55 -13.30 -6.80 -0.21
CA VAL A 55 -12.97 -5.46 -0.72
C VAL A 55 -12.16 -5.60 -2.00
N THR A 56 -12.82 -5.41 -3.14
CA THR A 56 -12.14 -5.39 -4.44
C THR A 56 -11.25 -4.16 -4.54
N VAL A 57 -9.96 -4.36 -4.80
CA VAL A 57 -8.98 -3.29 -5.01
C VAL A 57 -8.48 -3.35 -6.45
N ASN A 58 -8.59 -2.22 -7.16
CA ASN A 58 -8.15 -2.10 -8.55
C ASN A 58 -7.71 -0.67 -8.86
N TYR A 59 -7.03 -0.48 -10.00
CA TYR A 59 -6.76 0.84 -10.56
C TYR A 59 -8.04 1.54 -10.98
N ILE A 60 -8.02 2.86 -10.91
CA ILE A 60 -9.00 3.74 -11.53
C ILE A 60 -8.42 4.28 -12.84
N ASP A 61 -9.28 4.76 -13.73
CA ASP A 61 -8.83 5.46 -14.92
C ASP A 61 -8.04 6.73 -14.52
N SER A 62 -6.79 6.80 -14.93
CA SER A 62 -5.93 7.96 -14.69
C SER A 62 -6.23 9.07 -15.70
N GLN A 63 -5.92 10.30 -15.31
CA GLN A 63 -5.95 11.46 -16.22
C GLN A 63 -4.53 11.79 -16.66
N PRO A 64 -4.30 12.35 -17.86
CA PRO A 64 -2.95 12.66 -18.36
C PRO A 64 -2.11 13.57 -17.44
N ILE A 65 -2.76 14.37 -16.60
CA ILE A 65 -2.08 15.20 -15.60
C ILE A 65 -1.36 14.37 -14.52
N VAL A 66 -1.83 13.17 -14.22
CA VAL A 66 -1.23 12.28 -13.20
C VAL A 66 0.17 11.86 -13.62
N GLU A 67 0.35 11.50 -14.89
CA GLU A 67 1.68 11.17 -15.45
C GLU A 67 2.65 12.35 -15.33
N LYS A 68 2.16 13.58 -15.60
CA LYS A 68 2.98 14.79 -15.45
C LYS A 68 3.33 15.11 -14.00
N LEU A 69 2.47 14.78 -13.05
CA LEU A 69 2.78 14.90 -11.63
C LEU A 69 3.85 13.89 -11.19
N ILE A 70 3.80 12.66 -11.71
CA ILE A 70 4.82 11.64 -11.44
C ILE A 70 6.17 12.06 -12.02
N GLU A 71 6.20 12.46 -13.30
CA GLU A 71 7.42 12.98 -13.94
C GLU A 71 8.03 14.14 -13.14
N ALA A 72 7.20 15.09 -12.69
CA ALA A 72 7.67 16.21 -11.88
C ALA A 72 8.26 15.74 -10.53
N GLY A 73 7.61 14.78 -9.87
CA GLY A 73 8.11 14.22 -8.62
C GLY A 73 9.45 13.51 -8.77
N GLU A 74 9.66 12.79 -9.88
CA GLU A 74 10.95 12.15 -10.18
C GLU A 74 12.08 13.18 -10.34
N THR A 75 11.80 14.37 -10.91
CA THR A 75 12.82 15.43 -11.08
C THR A 75 13.36 15.98 -9.75
N ILE A 76 12.60 15.84 -8.66
CA ILE A 76 12.99 16.28 -7.31
C ILE A 76 13.35 15.11 -6.39
N GLY A 77 13.50 13.90 -6.95
CA GLY A 77 14.01 12.72 -6.24
C GLY A 77 12.94 11.83 -5.60
N TYR A 78 11.65 12.01 -5.91
CA TYR A 78 10.60 11.07 -5.49
C TYR A 78 10.34 10.06 -6.62
N PRO A 79 10.88 8.82 -6.51
CA PRO A 79 10.69 7.83 -7.55
C PRO A 79 9.23 7.38 -7.65
N TYR A 80 8.82 6.90 -8.82
CA TYR A 80 7.56 6.21 -8.99
C TYR A 80 7.47 4.98 -8.05
N ASN A 81 6.29 4.78 -7.46
CA ASN A 81 5.97 3.63 -6.62
C ASN A 81 4.70 2.94 -7.13
N GLU A 82 4.84 1.71 -7.61
CA GLU A 82 3.75 0.90 -8.13
C GLU A 82 2.84 0.30 -7.05
N ASP A 83 3.34 0.18 -5.82
CA ASP A 83 2.67 -0.44 -4.68
C ASP A 83 3.04 0.24 -3.36
N TYR A 84 2.33 1.32 -3.07
CA TYR A 84 2.47 2.04 -1.80
C TYR A 84 1.92 1.25 -0.59
N ASN A 85 1.21 0.13 -0.80
CA ASN A 85 0.81 -0.79 0.27
C ASN A 85 1.78 -1.97 0.44
N GLY A 86 2.85 -1.99 -0.36
CA GLY A 86 3.84 -3.05 -0.46
C GLY A 86 5.01 -2.87 0.51
N ARG A 87 6.17 -3.39 0.10
CA ARG A 87 7.40 -3.40 0.91
C ARG A 87 7.87 -2.00 1.29
N ILE A 88 7.80 -1.07 0.34
CA ILE A 88 8.23 0.33 0.47
C ILE A 88 7.02 1.20 0.17
N GLN A 89 6.61 2.01 1.14
CA GLN A 89 5.47 2.92 0.99
C GLN A 89 5.87 4.27 0.36
N GLU A 90 7.12 4.67 0.53
CA GLU A 90 7.64 5.94 0.00
C GLU A 90 7.68 5.95 -1.54
N GLY A 91 7.43 7.12 -2.13
CA GLY A 91 7.44 7.35 -3.57
C GLY A 91 6.13 7.93 -4.09
N ASN A 92 6.06 8.20 -5.39
CA ASN A 92 4.87 8.74 -6.04
C ASN A 92 3.97 7.61 -6.55
N PRO A 93 2.76 7.45 -5.99
CA PRO A 93 1.81 6.44 -6.45
C PRO A 93 1.12 6.86 -7.76
N LEU A 94 0.76 5.87 -8.58
CA LEU A 94 -0.25 6.01 -9.65
C LEU A 94 -1.66 5.88 -9.08
#